data_AF-A0A075G1Z7-F1
#
_entry.id   AF-A0A075G1Z7-F1
#
_cell.length_a   1.000
_cell.length_b   1.000
_cell.length_c   1.000
_cell.angle_alpha   90.00
_cell.angle_beta   90.00
_cell.angle_gamma   90.00
#
_symmetry.space_group_name_H-M   'P 1'
#
loop_
_entity.id
_entity.type
_entity.pdbx_description
1 polymer ?
#
loop_
_entity_poly.entity_id
_entity_poly.type
_entity_poly.pdbx_seq_one_letter_code
_entity_poly.pdbx_strand_id
1 'polypeptide(L)'
;MESIILCFRNMAVSLTEYLQLQLVPDEFQIAKKANLFFMLNPDNFITNVMGPDVMTYTHVEIDPKISELVPSLEEIYKKWLKPIQAQHAIFTTMEGMAEFVVQQILRDDSDFQNYLSTFVGTNYSDYSVKKSIGKEFTQQVFDVHGKHAFVKLIANPPNTKELKDPQLYLNRIK
;
A
#
# COMPACT_ATOMS: atom_id res chain seq x y z
N MET A 1 0.91 16.12 -14.06
CA MET A 1 -0.47 15.67 -13.83
C MET A 1 -1.33 15.93 -15.06
N GLU A 2 -1.30 17.16 -15.63
CA GLU A 2 -1.99 17.49 -16.88
C GLU A 2 -1.62 16.59 -18.07
N SER A 3 -0.34 16.26 -18.24
CA SER A 3 0.16 15.42 -19.35
C SER A 3 -0.39 13.98 -19.35
N ILE A 4 -0.82 13.46 -18.20
CA ILE A 4 -1.39 12.11 -18.05
C ILE A 4 -2.88 12.13 -18.38
N ILE A 5 -3.60 13.13 -17.86
CA ILE A 5 -5.02 13.36 -18.17
C ILE A 5 -5.21 13.62 -19.68
N LEU A 6 -4.24 14.27 -20.31
CA LEU A 6 -4.19 14.47 -21.77
C LEU A 6 -3.94 13.17 -22.56
N CYS A 7 -3.17 12.23 -22.02
CA CYS A 7 -2.90 10.93 -22.67
C CYS A 7 -4.18 10.08 -22.82
N PHE A 8 -5.11 10.18 -21.86
CA PHE A 8 -6.35 9.39 -21.87
C PHE A 8 -7.47 9.94 -22.76
N ARG A 9 -7.28 11.08 -23.45
CA ARG A 9 -8.38 11.82 -24.12
C ARG A 9 -9.16 11.01 -25.15
N ASN A 10 -8.49 10.15 -25.92
CA ASN A 10 -9.12 9.42 -27.03
C ASN A 10 -9.33 7.92 -26.74
N MET A 11 -8.85 7.44 -25.58
CA MET A 11 -8.77 6.00 -25.27
C MET A 11 -9.52 5.63 -23.99
N ALA A 12 -10.09 6.65 -23.31
CA ALA A 12 -10.86 6.48 -22.09
C ALA A 12 -12.04 5.49 -22.25
N VAL A 13 -12.77 5.55 -23.37
CA VAL A 13 -13.90 4.65 -23.60
C VAL A 13 -13.42 3.20 -23.72
N SER A 14 -12.45 2.93 -24.59
CA SER A 14 -11.91 1.58 -24.80
C SER A 14 -11.26 1.00 -23.54
N LEU A 15 -10.56 1.82 -22.74
CA LEU A 15 -10.00 1.39 -21.45
C LEU A 15 -11.09 1.12 -20.40
N THR A 16 -12.14 1.94 -20.35
CA THR A 16 -13.26 1.76 -19.42
C THR A 16 -13.98 0.44 -19.72
N GLU A 17 -14.21 0.15 -21.00
CA GLU A 17 -14.84 -1.10 -21.46
C GLU A 17 -13.94 -2.31 -21.18
N TYR A 18 -12.65 -2.23 -21.52
CA TYR A 18 -11.70 -3.31 -21.31
C TYR A 18 -11.52 -3.65 -19.83
N LEU A 19 -11.41 -2.64 -18.97
CA LEU A 19 -11.27 -2.77 -17.52
C LEU A 19 -12.60 -3.07 -16.82
N GLN A 20 -13.71 -3.16 -17.56
CA GLN A 20 -15.07 -3.37 -17.04
C GLN A 20 -15.45 -2.38 -15.93
N LEU A 21 -15.00 -1.13 -16.06
CA LEU A 21 -15.28 -0.09 -15.08
C LEU A 21 -16.76 0.31 -15.15
N GLN A 22 -17.29 0.76 -14.01
CA GLN A 22 -18.65 1.27 -13.93
C GLN A 22 -18.84 2.39 -14.97
N LEU A 23 -19.86 2.23 -15.81
CA LEU A 23 -20.20 3.21 -16.85
C LEU A 23 -20.61 4.53 -16.20
N VAL A 24 -19.87 5.57 -16.53
CA VAL A 24 -20.22 6.96 -16.20
C VAL A 24 -20.96 7.54 -17.42
N PRO A 25 -22.01 8.36 -17.27
CA PRO A 25 -22.68 9.00 -18.40
C PRO A 25 -21.76 9.97 -19.18
N ASP A 26 -21.99 10.13 -20.48
CA ASP A 26 -21.12 10.89 -21.40
C ASP A 26 -21.01 12.38 -21.05
N GLU A 27 -22.01 12.96 -20.40
CA GLU A 27 -21.99 14.34 -19.94
C GLU A 27 -20.96 14.58 -18.80
N PHE A 28 -20.54 13.53 -18.08
CA PHE A 28 -19.57 13.64 -16.97
C PHE A 28 -18.15 13.27 -17.38
N GLN A 29 -17.61 13.96 -18.39
CA GLN A 29 -16.28 13.72 -18.96
C GLN A 29 -15.13 13.77 -17.93
N ILE A 30 -15.25 14.57 -16.88
CA ILE A 30 -14.24 14.65 -15.81
C ILE A 30 -14.31 13.40 -14.91
N ALA A 31 -15.51 12.97 -14.54
CA ALA A 31 -15.70 11.79 -13.69
C ALA A 31 -15.26 10.50 -14.38
N LYS A 32 -15.48 10.36 -15.71
CA LYS A 32 -14.91 9.28 -16.53
C LYS A 32 -13.39 9.18 -16.39
N LYS A 33 -12.72 10.32 -16.53
CA LYS A 33 -11.25 10.42 -16.45
C LYS A 33 -10.75 10.16 -15.04
N ALA A 34 -11.47 10.64 -14.03
CA ALA A 34 -11.14 10.38 -12.64
C ALA A 34 -11.28 8.88 -12.32
N ASN A 35 -12.34 8.22 -12.76
CA ASN A 35 -12.55 6.79 -12.53
C ASN A 35 -11.42 5.94 -13.14
N LEU A 36 -11.04 6.23 -14.39
CA LEU A 36 -9.88 5.62 -15.03
C LEU A 36 -8.57 5.95 -14.32
N PHE A 37 -8.38 7.22 -13.91
CA PHE A 37 -7.20 7.64 -13.18
C PHE A 37 -7.06 6.91 -11.84
N PHE A 38 -8.15 6.67 -11.11
CA PHE A 38 -8.13 5.92 -9.86
C PHE A 38 -7.87 4.42 -10.08
N MET A 39 -8.47 3.83 -11.12
CA MET A 39 -8.20 2.43 -11.48
C MET A 39 -6.74 2.23 -11.91
N LEU A 40 -6.20 3.18 -12.67
CA LEU A 40 -4.83 3.21 -13.16
C LEU A 40 -3.93 4.06 -12.25
N ASN A 41 -4.35 4.34 -11.02
CA ASN A 41 -3.48 5.08 -10.11
C ASN A 41 -2.32 4.16 -9.70
N PRO A 42 -1.19 4.72 -9.28
CA PRO A 42 -0.02 3.93 -8.96
C PRO A 42 -0.31 2.89 -7.89
N ASP A 43 -1.00 3.23 -6.81
CA ASP A 43 -1.25 2.29 -5.71
C ASP A 43 -2.12 1.11 -6.13
N ASN A 44 -3.22 1.35 -6.84
CA ASN A 44 -4.12 0.32 -7.33
C ASN A 44 -3.45 -0.53 -8.41
N PHE A 45 -2.70 0.12 -9.32
CA PHE A 45 -1.93 -0.58 -10.34
C PHE A 45 -0.81 -1.42 -9.72
N ILE A 46 -0.05 -0.86 -8.79
CA ILE A 46 1.04 -1.55 -8.09
C ILE A 46 0.47 -2.73 -7.30
N THR A 47 -0.58 -2.52 -6.52
CA THR A 47 -1.13 -3.55 -5.63
C THR A 47 -1.85 -4.66 -6.38
N ASN A 48 -2.65 -4.31 -7.40
CA ASN A 48 -3.54 -5.27 -8.09
C ASN A 48 -3.04 -5.73 -9.46
N VAL A 49 -2.07 -5.03 -10.08
CA VAL A 49 -1.51 -5.40 -11.39
C VAL A 49 -0.05 -5.86 -11.27
N MET A 50 0.79 -5.18 -10.47
CA MET A 50 2.18 -5.63 -10.22
C MET A 50 2.28 -6.62 -9.03
N GLY A 51 1.31 -6.62 -8.12
CA GLY A 51 1.29 -7.51 -6.96
C GLY A 51 2.10 -6.96 -5.75
N PRO A 52 2.08 -7.69 -4.62
CA PRO A 52 2.44 -7.16 -3.30
C PRO A 52 3.93 -6.84 -3.09
N ASP A 53 4.80 -7.20 -4.04
CA ASP A 53 6.26 -7.17 -3.86
C ASP A 53 6.91 -5.93 -4.51
N VAL A 54 6.23 -4.79 -4.41
CA VAL A 54 6.64 -3.45 -4.89
C VAL A 54 8.10 -3.12 -4.57
N MET A 55 8.63 -3.70 -3.49
CA MET A 55 9.97 -3.49 -2.98
C MET A 55 11.07 -4.30 -3.67
N THR A 56 10.72 -5.37 -4.40
CA THR A 56 11.64 -6.16 -5.23
C THR A 56 11.43 -5.90 -6.72
N TYR A 57 10.34 -5.22 -7.06
CA TYR A 57 9.97 -4.86 -8.42
C TYR A 57 10.99 -3.90 -9.07
N THR A 58 11.79 -4.45 -9.98
CA THR A 58 12.72 -3.70 -10.85
C THR A 58 12.17 -3.50 -12.27
N HIS A 59 11.07 -4.17 -12.60
CA HIS A 59 10.44 -4.16 -13.92
C HIS A 59 8.92 -3.99 -13.77
N VAL A 60 8.30 -3.15 -14.61
CA VAL A 60 6.86 -2.89 -14.58
C VAL A 60 6.22 -3.74 -15.67
N GLU A 61 5.56 -4.84 -15.31
CA GLU A 61 4.76 -5.62 -16.26
C GLU A 61 3.37 -4.94 -16.41
N ILE A 62 3.03 -4.57 -17.64
CA ILE A 62 1.72 -4.01 -17.97
C ILE A 62 1.01 -5.01 -18.88
N ASP A 63 -0.28 -5.19 -18.63
CA ASP A 63 -1.14 -5.96 -19.53
C ASP A 63 -0.91 -5.54 -21.00
N PRO A 64 -0.64 -6.47 -21.93
CA PRO A 64 -0.32 -6.13 -23.30
C PRO A 64 -1.37 -5.27 -24.01
N LYS A 65 -2.65 -5.43 -23.68
CA LYS A 65 -3.75 -4.64 -24.25
C LYS A 65 -3.78 -3.23 -23.69
N ILE A 66 -3.51 -3.06 -22.40
CA ILE A 66 -3.33 -1.74 -21.79
C ILE A 66 -2.09 -1.06 -22.36
N SER A 67 -1.00 -1.79 -22.58
CA SER A 67 0.24 -1.27 -23.17
C SER A 67 0.05 -0.85 -24.63
N GLU A 68 -0.74 -1.60 -25.41
CA GLU A 68 -1.14 -1.21 -26.77
C GLU A 68 -1.98 0.08 -26.76
N LEU A 69 -2.94 0.17 -25.83
CA LEU A 69 -3.80 1.33 -25.68
C LEU A 69 -3.06 2.54 -25.09
N VAL A 70 -2.05 2.37 -24.23
CA VAL A 70 -1.31 3.47 -23.62
C VAL A 70 0.19 3.14 -23.59
N PRO A 71 0.89 3.25 -24.73
CA PRO A 71 2.29 2.84 -24.82
C PRO A 71 3.24 3.60 -23.89
N SER A 72 2.87 4.81 -23.47
CA SER A 72 3.64 5.65 -22.55
C SER A 72 3.44 5.29 -21.07
N LEU A 73 2.51 4.39 -20.75
CA LEU A 73 2.11 4.09 -19.37
C LEU A 73 3.26 3.49 -18.55
N GLU A 74 4.05 2.60 -19.16
CA GLU A 74 5.22 1.99 -18.51
C GLU A 74 6.23 3.04 -18.05
N GLU A 75 6.54 4.00 -18.91
CA GLU A 75 7.50 5.06 -18.60
C GLU A 75 6.97 5.98 -17.49
N ILE A 76 5.66 6.29 -17.51
CA ILE A 76 4.99 7.08 -16.48
C ILE A 76 5.06 6.36 -15.12
N TYR A 77 4.73 5.06 -15.09
CA TYR A 77 4.79 4.28 -13.86
C TYR A 77 6.21 4.10 -13.32
N LYS A 78 7.21 3.89 -14.18
CA LYS A 78 8.62 3.86 -13.75
C LYS A 78 9.07 5.16 -13.09
N LYS A 79 8.58 6.32 -13.55
CA LYS A 79 8.87 7.62 -12.91
C LYS A 79 8.26 7.72 -11.52
N TRP A 80 7.11 7.09 -11.29
CA TRP A 80 6.42 7.09 -10.00
C TRP A 80 6.93 6.01 -9.03
N LEU A 81 7.40 4.89 -9.56
CA LEU A 81 7.89 3.76 -8.77
C LEU A 81 9.00 4.18 -7.80
N LYS A 82 9.95 5.01 -8.25
CA LYS A 82 11.05 5.49 -7.40
C LYS A 82 10.58 6.29 -6.17
N PRO A 83 9.78 7.36 -6.32
CA PRO A 83 9.19 8.05 -5.17
C PRO A 83 8.38 7.13 -4.26
N ILE A 84 7.58 6.21 -4.81
CA ILE A 84 6.74 5.30 -4.04
C ILE A 84 7.62 4.35 -3.20
N GLN A 85 8.61 3.71 -3.82
CA GLN A 85 9.57 2.85 -3.13
C GLN A 85 10.36 3.61 -2.06
N ALA A 86 10.71 4.87 -2.32
CA ALA A 86 11.42 5.72 -1.36
C ALA A 86 10.60 6.03 -0.10
N GLN A 87 9.27 6.12 -0.22
CA GLN A 87 8.38 6.44 0.89
C GLN A 87 7.70 5.21 1.51
N HIS A 88 7.67 4.08 0.80
CA HIS A 88 6.98 2.87 1.24
C HIS A 88 7.36 2.44 2.66
N ALA A 89 8.65 2.47 3.00
CA ALA A 89 9.09 2.04 4.32
C ALA A 89 8.54 2.90 5.46
N ILE A 90 8.37 4.20 5.21
CA ILE A 90 7.75 5.14 6.15
C ILE A 90 6.27 4.81 6.30
N PHE A 91 5.54 4.66 5.19
CA PHE A 91 4.11 4.33 5.21
C PHE A 91 3.84 2.99 5.91
N THR A 92 4.56 1.95 5.56
CA THR A 92 4.45 0.62 6.19
C THR A 92 4.75 0.68 7.69
N THR A 93 5.68 1.52 8.12
CA THR A 93 5.96 1.74 9.55
C THR A 93 4.80 2.44 10.24
N MET A 94 4.21 3.46 9.63
CA MET A 94 3.06 4.18 10.18
C MET A 94 1.83 3.28 10.29
N GLU A 95 1.54 2.48 9.26
CA GLU A 95 0.48 1.46 9.28
C GLU A 95 0.75 0.42 10.39
N GLY A 96 2.00 -0.05 10.48
CA GLY A 96 2.44 -0.97 11.52
C GLY A 96 2.28 -0.43 12.94
N MET A 97 2.57 0.85 13.16
CA MET A 97 2.34 1.54 14.41
C MET A 97 0.86 1.59 14.77
N ALA A 98 -0.01 1.94 13.82
CA ALA A 98 -1.45 1.97 14.03
C ALA A 98 -2.01 0.57 14.34
N GLU A 99 -1.64 -0.44 13.55
CA GLU A 99 -2.07 -1.83 13.75
C GLU A 99 -1.61 -2.35 15.12
N PHE A 100 -0.35 -2.10 15.50
CA PHE A 100 0.19 -2.50 16.80
C PHE A 100 -0.59 -1.86 17.95
N VAL A 101 -0.83 -0.54 17.92
CA VAL A 101 -1.58 0.16 18.97
C VAL A 101 -3.00 -0.39 19.10
N VAL A 102 -3.71 -0.57 17.98
CA VAL A 102 -5.08 -1.14 17.99
C VAL A 102 -5.07 -2.54 18.58
N GLN A 103 -4.12 -3.40 18.19
CA GLN A 103 -4.00 -4.74 18.77
C GLN A 103 -3.68 -4.73 20.26
N GLN A 104 -2.87 -3.79 20.75
CA GLN A 104 -2.59 -3.68 22.19
C GLN A 104 -3.82 -3.22 22.97
N ILE A 105 -4.61 -2.28 22.44
CA ILE A 105 -5.83 -1.79 23.08
C ILE A 105 -6.88 -2.90 23.14
N LEU A 106 -7.09 -3.61 22.04
CA LEU A 106 -8.13 -4.63 21.91
C LEU A 106 -7.77 -5.98 22.55
N ARG A 107 -6.51 -6.18 22.93
CA ARG A 107 -6.01 -7.44 23.49
C ARG A 107 -6.79 -7.89 24.72
N ASP A 108 -7.10 -6.96 25.61
CA ASP A 108 -7.74 -7.24 26.90
C ASP A 108 -9.22 -6.83 26.93
N ASP A 109 -9.80 -6.42 25.79
CA ASP A 109 -11.20 -6.02 25.68
C ASP A 109 -12.12 -7.25 25.59
N SER A 110 -12.89 -7.52 26.65
CA SER A 110 -13.72 -8.72 26.75
C SER A 110 -14.81 -8.79 25.67
N ASP A 111 -15.36 -7.64 25.26
CA ASP A 111 -16.43 -7.61 24.26
C ASP A 111 -15.86 -7.94 22.87
N PHE A 112 -14.66 -7.43 22.56
CA PHE A 112 -13.94 -7.77 21.35
C PHE A 112 -13.52 -9.25 21.31
N GLN A 113 -13.00 -9.78 22.42
CA GLN A 113 -12.66 -11.22 22.51
C GLN A 113 -13.90 -12.11 22.33
N ASN A 114 -15.03 -11.72 22.93
CA ASN A 114 -16.31 -12.42 22.77
C ASN A 114 -16.82 -12.36 21.33
N TYR A 115 -16.75 -11.18 20.69
CA TYR A 115 -17.08 -10.99 19.28
C TYR A 115 -16.25 -11.91 18.37
N LEU A 116 -14.92 -11.94 18.56
CA LEU A 116 -14.02 -12.81 17.79
C LEU A 116 -14.42 -14.28 17.93
N SER A 117 -14.62 -14.75 19.16
CA SER A 117 -14.96 -16.15 19.44
C SER A 117 -16.31 -16.58 18.84
N THR A 118 -17.28 -15.66 18.77
CA THR A 118 -18.67 -15.95 18.39
C THR A 118 -18.90 -15.86 16.89
N PHE A 119 -18.28 -14.90 16.20
CA PHE A 119 -18.60 -14.58 14.81
C PHE A 119 -17.50 -14.96 13.81
N VAL A 120 -16.25 -15.09 14.27
CA VAL A 120 -15.09 -15.29 13.38
C VAL A 120 -14.57 -16.73 13.44
N GLY A 121 -14.90 -17.50 14.47
CA GLY A 121 -14.68 -18.95 14.50
C GLY A 121 -13.22 -19.41 14.59
N THR A 122 -12.26 -18.51 14.83
CA THR A 122 -10.85 -18.87 15.00
C THR A 122 -10.09 -17.93 15.94
N ASN A 123 -8.98 -18.49 16.45
CA ASN A 123 -7.95 -17.95 17.32
C ASN A 123 -7.53 -16.52 16.92
N TYR A 124 -7.20 -15.66 17.89
CA TYR A 124 -6.82 -14.23 17.71
C TYR A 124 -5.77 -13.97 16.60
N SER A 125 -4.97 -14.98 16.25
CA SER A 125 -4.04 -14.99 15.12
C SER A 125 -4.68 -14.67 13.76
N ASP A 126 -5.96 -14.99 13.56
CA ASP A 126 -6.63 -14.85 12.27
C ASP A 126 -7.13 -13.42 12.00
N TYR A 127 -7.27 -12.62 13.06
CA TYR A 127 -7.53 -11.18 12.97
C TYR A 127 -6.24 -10.35 12.88
N SER A 128 -5.08 -10.99 13.08
CA SER A 128 -3.81 -10.36 12.77
C SER A 128 -3.61 -10.38 11.26
N VAL A 129 -3.29 -9.23 10.66
CA VAL A 129 -2.95 -9.17 9.24
C VAL A 129 -1.87 -10.22 8.97
N LYS A 130 -2.14 -11.15 8.04
CA LYS A 130 -1.16 -12.12 7.52
C LYS A 130 0.17 -11.39 7.27
N LYS A 131 1.17 -11.65 8.10
CA LYS A 131 2.54 -11.08 8.00
C LYS A 131 2.57 -9.58 7.70
N SER A 132 2.09 -8.76 8.64
CA SER A 132 2.31 -7.31 8.60
C SER A 132 3.74 -6.98 9.01
N ILE A 133 4.63 -6.82 8.02
CA ILE A 133 6.04 -6.47 8.20
C ILE A 133 6.16 -5.19 9.05
N GLY A 134 5.31 -4.19 8.79
CA GLY A 134 5.30 -2.94 9.55
C GLY A 134 4.99 -3.14 11.03
N LYS A 135 4.00 -3.98 11.35
CA LYS A 135 3.65 -4.28 12.74
C LYS A 135 4.74 -5.08 13.43
N GLU A 136 5.23 -6.15 12.80
CA GLU A 136 6.29 -7.00 13.36
C GLU A 136 7.56 -6.19 13.63
N PHE A 137 7.94 -5.32 12.69
CA PHE A 137 9.03 -4.36 12.89
C PHE A 137 8.75 -3.42 14.07
N THR A 138 7.54 -2.82 14.14
CA THR A 138 7.17 -1.92 15.24
C THR A 138 7.24 -2.62 16.59
N GLN A 139 6.73 -3.85 16.70
CA GLN A 139 6.81 -4.67 17.91
C GLN A 139 8.26 -4.86 18.35
N GLN A 140 9.16 -5.24 17.43
CA GLN A 140 10.57 -5.46 17.77
C GLN A 140 11.26 -4.20 18.28
N VAL A 141 10.95 -3.03 17.70
CA VAL A 141 11.46 -1.75 18.21
C VAL A 141 10.86 -1.40 19.57
N PHE A 142 9.57 -1.70 19.77
CA PHE A 142 8.88 -1.51 21.04
C PHE A 142 9.42 -2.42 22.15
N ASP A 143 9.76 -3.67 21.86
CA ASP A 143 10.31 -4.61 22.83
C ASP A 143 11.65 -4.12 23.42
N VAL A 144 12.41 -3.34 22.65
CA VAL A 144 13.70 -2.76 23.07
C VAL A 144 13.54 -1.40 23.76
N HIS A 145 12.68 -0.53 23.23
CA HIS A 145 12.61 0.88 23.67
C HIS A 145 11.34 1.25 24.44
N GLY A 146 10.40 0.31 24.59
CA GLY A 146 9.09 0.50 25.19
C GLY A 146 8.35 1.69 24.58
N LYS A 147 7.76 2.52 25.44
CA LYS A 147 6.98 3.71 25.04
C LYS A 147 7.76 4.72 24.18
N HIS A 148 9.10 4.71 24.21
CA HIS A 148 9.93 5.60 23.40
C HIS A 148 10.11 5.13 21.95
N ALA A 149 9.68 3.91 21.61
CA ALA A 149 9.80 3.36 20.26
C ALA A 149 9.13 4.25 19.22
N PHE A 150 7.90 4.70 19.47
CA PHE A 150 7.17 5.56 18.53
C PHE A 150 7.89 6.88 18.24
N VAL A 151 8.46 7.52 19.28
CA VAL A 151 9.24 8.75 19.12
C VAL A 151 10.46 8.49 18.24
N LYS A 152 11.16 7.37 18.46
CA LYS A 152 12.31 6.98 17.63
C LYS A 152 11.91 6.71 16.18
N LEU A 153 10.81 5.99 15.95
CA LEU A 153 10.28 5.67 14.62
C LEU A 153 9.88 6.91 13.81
N ILE A 154 9.29 7.92 14.48
CA ILE A 154 8.93 9.19 13.84
C ILE A 154 10.18 10.04 13.55
N ALA A 155 11.10 10.14 14.52
CA ALA A 155 12.30 10.95 14.38
C ALA A 155 13.31 10.37 13.38
N ASN A 156 13.39 9.04 13.29
CA ASN A 156 14.34 8.32 12.46
C ASN A 156 13.60 7.19 11.74
N PRO A 157 12.80 7.45 10.71
CA PRO A 157 12.05 6.38 10.03
C PRO A 157 13.00 5.34 9.42
N PRO A 158 12.59 4.05 9.37
CA PRO A 158 13.40 3.01 8.76
C PRO A 158 13.41 3.14 7.23
N ASN A 159 14.46 2.61 6.62
CA ASN A 159 14.43 2.28 5.20
C ASN A 159 13.89 0.85 4.97
N THR A 160 13.72 0.46 3.70
CA THR A 160 13.20 -0.86 3.32
C THR A 160 14.03 -2.03 3.86
N LYS A 161 15.36 -1.89 3.87
CA LYS A 161 16.25 -2.95 4.34
C LYS A 161 16.09 -3.16 5.83
N GLU A 162 15.98 -2.06 6.57
CA GLU A 162 15.74 -2.00 8.01
C GLU A 162 14.36 -2.56 8.41
N LEU A 163 13.33 -2.39 7.58
CA LEU A 163 12.03 -3.05 7.80
C LEU A 163 12.13 -4.59 7.74
N LYS A 164 12.96 -5.11 6.83
CA LYS A 164 13.17 -6.56 6.67
C LYS A 164 14.13 -7.14 7.70
N ASP A 165 15.05 -6.33 8.21
CA ASP A 165 16.01 -6.68 9.26
C ASP A 165 16.04 -5.58 10.34
N PRO A 166 15.16 -5.68 11.35
CA PRO A 166 15.00 -4.66 12.38
C PRO A 166 16.26 -4.46 13.23
N GLN A 167 17.19 -5.41 13.25
CA GLN A 167 18.45 -5.27 13.97
C GLN A 167 19.35 -4.19 13.36
N LEU A 168 19.31 -4.02 12.04
CA LEU A 168 20.04 -2.94 11.36
C LEU A 168 19.52 -1.57 11.82
N TYR A 169 18.20 -1.44 11.95
CA TYR A 169 17.57 -0.23 12.44
C TYR A 169 18.01 0.07 13.87
N LEU A 170 17.85 -0.91 14.76
CA LEU A 170 18.21 -0.79 16.18
C LEU A 170 19.67 -0.40 16.37
N ASN A 171 20.58 -0.91 15.53
CA ASN A 171 21.99 -0.53 15.56
C ASN A 171 22.24 0.91 15.10
N ARG A 172 21.46 1.43 14.14
CA ARG A 172 21.57 2.81 13.63
C ARG A 172 21.06 3.84 14.63
N ILE A 173 20.01 3.52 15.38
CA ILE A 173 19.31 4.43 16.30
C ILE A 173 19.72 4.25 17.78
N LYS A 174 20.81 3.54 18.02
CA LYS A 174 21.48 3.42 19.33
C LYS A 174 21.90 4.79 19.86
#